data_AF-A0A7D3X3L9-F1
#
_entry.id   AF-A0A7D3X3L9-F1
#
_cell.length_a   1.000
_cell.length_b   1.000
_cell.length_c   1.000
_cell.angle_alpha   90.00
_cell.angle_beta   90.00
_cell.angle_gamma   90.00
#
_symmetry.space_group_name_H-M   'P 1'
#
loop_
_entity.id
_entity.type
_entity.pdbx_description
1 polymer ?
#
loop_
_entity_poly.entity_id
_entity_poly.type
_entity_poly.pdbx_seq_one_letter_code
_entity_poly.pdbx_strand_id
1 'polypeptide(L)'
;MLTSWLAWLLLPLSWLYAAVLAGRNWLYDHGYKHSAAGWVPLLSVGNLRVGGTGKTPHVAWLVQELLRQGQQPAILSRGYGRQTKGPRLATLADSAATIGDEPCQYFQEFNHQRVPVAVAENRQLGLDLLRQHHPELTCVVLDDAYQHRRVRPTLNILLTELARPFYTDFVLPAGRLREARAGAARADVVILTKCPPGLSAHDQAAAEAQVRRYARPGQLSCFRAMLTPRQCRWLPNW
;
A
#
# COMPACT_ATOMS: atom_id res chain seq x y z
N MET A 1 2.31 -17.93 -16.21
CA MET A 1 1.02 -17.29 -16.53
C MET A 1 0.00 -18.40 -16.52
N LEU A 2 -1.14 -18.26 -15.84
CA LEU A 2 -2.27 -19.16 -16.09
C LEU A 2 -2.54 -19.09 -17.59
N THR A 3 -2.53 -20.24 -18.26
CA THR A 3 -2.83 -20.31 -19.70
C THR A 3 -4.16 -19.60 -19.95
N SER A 4 -4.23 -18.73 -20.97
CA SER A 4 -5.33 -17.77 -21.15
C SER A 4 -6.72 -18.41 -21.03
N TRP A 5 -6.88 -19.66 -21.47
CA TRP A 5 -8.12 -20.43 -21.36
C TRP A 5 -8.59 -20.72 -19.92
N LEU A 6 -7.67 -20.98 -18.98
CA LEU A 6 -8.00 -21.18 -17.57
C LEU A 6 -8.53 -19.89 -16.95
N ALA A 7 -7.95 -18.75 -17.32
CA ALA A 7 -8.40 -17.44 -16.83
C ALA A 7 -9.84 -17.17 -17.28
N TRP A 8 -10.19 -17.48 -18.54
CA TRP A 8 -11.56 -17.33 -19.06
C TRP A 8 -12.56 -18.19 -18.29
N LEU A 9 -12.23 -19.43 -17.95
CA LEU A 9 -13.09 -20.31 -17.14
C LEU A 9 -13.28 -19.79 -15.71
N LEU A 10 -12.29 -19.08 -15.16
CA LEU A 10 -12.33 -18.52 -13.81
C LEU A 10 -12.96 -17.12 -13.74
N LEU A 11 -13.31 -16.50 -14.88
CA LEU A 11 -13.92 -15.17 -14.92
C LEU A 11 -15.25 -15.09 -14.16
N PRO A 12 -16.19 -16.05 -14.28
CA PRO A 12 -17.45 -16.00 -13.53
C PRO A 12 -17.22 -15.98 -12.02
N LEU A 13 -16.26 -16.79 -11.54
CA LEU A 13 -15.89 -16.81 -10.12
C LEU A 13 -15.23 -15.50 -9.69
N SER A 14 -14.48 -14.87 -10.58
CA SER A 14 -13.85 -13.56 -10.34
C SER A 14 -14.87 -12.44 -10.29
N TRP A 15 -15.93 -12.50 -11.11
CA TRP A 15 -17.06 -11.57 -11.04
C TRP A 15 -17.83 -11.71 -9.73
N LEU A 16 -18.07 -12.94 -9.28
CA LEU A 16 -18.71 -13.19 -7.98
C LEU A 16 -17.86 -12.62 -6.84
N TYR A 17 -16.54 -12.89 -6.84
CA TYR A 17 -15.62 -12.34 -5.84
C TYR A 17 -15.57 -10.80 -5.89
N ALA A 18 -15.52 -10.22 -7.09
CA ALA A 18 -15.58 -8.78 -7.29
C ALA A 18 -16.90 -8.17 -6.78
N ALA A 19 -18.03 -8.84 -6.98
CA ALA A 19 -19.34 -8.39 -6.51
C ALA A 19 -19.41 -8.38 -4.97
N VAL A 20 -18.90 -9.42 -4.30
CA VAL A 20 -18.80 -9.47 -2.83
C VAL A 20 -17.95 -8.32 -2.31
N LEU A 21 -16.80 -8.05 -2.95
CA LEU A 21 -15.94 -6.93 -2.58
C LEU A 21 -16.57 -5.57 -2.88
N ALA A 22 -17.30 -5.43 -3.98
CA ALA A 22 -18.02 -4.22 -4.35
C ALA A 22 -19.11 -3.91 -3.32
N GLY A 23 -19.91 -4.90 -2.91
CA GLY A 23 -20.88 -4.76 -1.83
C GLY A 23 -20.22 -4.36 -0.50
N ARG A 24 -19.09 -4.99 -0.15
CA ARG A 24 -18.31 -4.58 1.02
C ARG A 24 -17.84 -3.13 0.93
N ASN A 25 -17.35 -2.71 -0.23
CA ASN A 25 -16.87 -1.34 -0.45
C ASN A 25 -18.01 -0.33 -0.38
N TRP A 26 -19.15 -0.64 -1.01
CA TRP A 26 -20.37 0.17 -0.96
C TRP A 26 -20.83 0.43 0.48
N LEU A 27 -20.75 -0.59 1.36
CA LEU A 27 -21.06 -0.43 2.79
C LEU A 27 -20.13 0.57 3.51
N TYR A 28 -18.85 0.64 3.14
CA TYR A 28 -17.93 1.65 3.68
C TYR A 28 -18.19 3.03 3.04
N ASP A 29 -18.46 3.07 1.74
CA ASP A 29 -18.73 4.32 1.01
C ASP A 29 -19.99 5.03 1.52
N HIS A 30 -21.01 4.27 1.95
CA HIS A 30 -22.27 4.79 2.49
C HIS A 30 -22.28 4.89 4.03
N GLY A 31 -21.15 4.65 4.70
CA GLY A 31 -21.02 4.83 6.16
C GLY A 31 -21.64 3.73 7.03
N TYR A 32 -22.24 2.68 6.46
CA TYR A 32 -22.74 1.52 7.21
C TYR A 32 -21.63 0.76 7.95
N LYS A 33 -20.39 0.83 7.45
CA LYS A 33 -19.20 0.38 8.17
C LYS A 33 -18.33 1.58 8.53
N HIS A 34 -18.01 1.68 9.82
CA HIS A 34 -17.20 2.78 10.34
C HIS A 34 -15.75 2.69 9.88
N SER A 35 -15.22 3.85 9.47
CA SER A 35 -13.80 4.10 9.25
C SER A 35 -13.33 5.10 10.30
N ALA A 36 -12.34 4.73 11.12
CA ALA A 36 -11.75 5.61 12.11
C ALA A 36 -10.54 6.34 11.53
N ALA A 37 -10.41 7.64 11.83
CA ALA A 37 -9.18 8.37 11.60
C ALA A 37 -8.15 8.02 12.70
N GLY A 38 -6.86 8.16 12.39
CA GLY A 38 -5.80 8.09 13.39
C GLY A 38 -5.79 9.33 14.29
N TRP A 39 -5.12 9.23 15.44
CA TRP A 39 -4.84 10.40 16.28
C TRP A 39 -3.79 11.33 15.65
N VAL A 40 -3.02 10.78 14.71
CA VAL A 40 -2.03 11.45 13.86
C VAL A 40 -2.33 11.14 12.39
N PRO A 41 -1.82 11.96 11.45
CA PRO A 41 -1.88 11.67 10.03
C PRO A 41 -1.42 10.24 9.67
N LEU A 42 -2.21 9.57 8.85
CA LEU A 42 -1.97 8.20 8.41
C LEU A 42 -1.62 8.18 6.92
N LEU A 43 -0.44 7.67 6.58
CA LEU A 43 0.04 7.57 5.19
C LEU A 43 -0.01 6.11 4.76
N SER A 44 -0.99 5.74 3.95
CA SER A 44 -1.14 4.38 3.45
C SER A 44 -0.34 4.17 2.18
N VAL A 45 0.46 3.11 2.15
CA VAL A 45 1.14 2.63 0.93
C VAL A 45 0.64 1.23 0.64
N GLY A 46 0.05 1.03 -0.54
CA GLY A 46 -0.41 -0.29 -0.91
C GLY A 46 -0.59 -0.48 -2.40
N ASN A 47 -1.15 -1.63 -2.77
CA ASN A 47 -1.34 -2.02 -4.16
C ASN A 47 -2.69 -2.73 -4.36
N LEU A 48 -3.16 -2.76 -5.60
CA LEU A 48 -4.36 -3.52 -5.97
C LEU A 48 -4.06 -4.98 -6.32
N ARG A 49 -2.80 -5.34 -6.51
CA ARG A 49 -2.34 -6.62 -7.10
C ARG A 49 -1.68 -7.52 -6.05
N VAL A 50 -1.86 -8.83 -6.11
CA VAL A 50 -1.01 -9.79 -5.37
C VAL A 50 0.37 -9.90 -6.02
N GLY A 51 1.43 -9.83 -5.20
CA GLY A 51 2.82 -9.89 -5.63
C GLY A 51 3.61 -8.61 -5.36
N GLY A 52 4.92 -8.65 -5.65
CA GLY A 52 5.86 -7.60 -5.28
C GLY A 52 5.85 -6.39 -6.21
N THR A 53 4.95 -5.44 -5.95
CA THR A 53 4.87 -4.13 -6.64
C THR A 53 5.89 -3.10 -6.14
N GLY A 54 6.93 -3.54 -5.42
CA GLY A 54 7.94 -2.66 -4.84
C GLY A 54 7.46 -1.85 -3.62
N LYS A 55 6.51 -2.34 -2.82
CA LYS A 55 6.02 -1.63 -1.62
C LYS A 55 7.13 -1.33 -0.62
N THR A 56 7.91 -2.34 -0.26
CA THR A 56 8.99 -2.25 0.73
C THR A 56 9.95 -1.06 0.51
N PRO A 57 10.56 -0.88 -0.69
CA PRO A 57 11.43 0.27 -0.91
C PRO A 57 10.70 1.62 -0.93
N HIS A 58 9.40 1.67 -1.24
CA HIS A 58 8.63 2.93 -1.19
C HIS A 58 8.23 3.30 0.24
N VAL A 59 7.88 2.33 1.07
CA VAL A 59 7.64 2.54 2.50
C VAL A 59 8.92 3.05 3.16
N ALA A 60 10.05 2.39 2.91
CA ALA A 60 11.35 2.81 3.44
C ALA A 60 11.71 4.24 2.99
N TRP A 61 11.55 4.55 1.69
CA TRP A 61 11.78 5.90 1.19
C TRP A 61 10.89 6.95 1.87
N LEU A 62 9.60 6.66 2.03
CA LEU A 62 8.65 7.58 2.64
C LEU A 62 9.03 7.87 4.09
N VAL A 63 9.43 6.83 4.84
CA VAL A 63 9.89 6.97 6.22
C VAL A 63 11.17 7.82 6.29
N GLN A 64 12.14 7.58 5.40
CA GLN A 64 13.35 8.42 5.35
C GLN A 64 13.05 9.88 5.01
N GLU A 65 12.14 10.14 4.07
CA GLU A 65 11.78 11.51 3.71
C GLU A 65 11.05 12.21 4.87
N LEU A 66 10.18 11.51 5.59
CA LEU A 66 9.53 12.05 6.80
C LEU A 66 10.56 12.38 7.89
N LEU A 67 11.52 11.49 8.14
CA LEU A 67 12.63 11.76 9.08
C LEU A 67 13.45 12.98 8.66
N ARG A 68 13.76 13.11 7.36
CA ARG A 68 14.49 14.26 6.81
C ARG A 68 13.75 15.58 7.01
N GLN A 69 12.42 15.54 7.05
CA GLN A 69 11.54 16.68 7.33
C GLN A 69 11.33 16.92 8.84
N GLY A 70 12.06 16.21 9.71
CA GLY A 70 11.96 16.35 11.16
C GLY A 70 10.70 15.74 11.77
N GLN A 71 9.97 14.91 11.02
CA GLN A 71 8.81 14.19 11.53
C GLN A 71 9.24 12.98 12.38
N GLN A 72 8.31 12.47 13.18
CA GLN A 72 8.50 11.29 14.02
C GLN A 72 7.55 10.18 13.52
N PRO A 73 7.89 9.47 12.43
CA PRO A 73 7.05 8.44 11.86
C PRO A 73 7.12 7.13 12.65
N ALA A 74 6.05 6.35 12.58
CA ALA A 74 6.07 4.91 12.88
C ALA A 74 5.59 4.11 11.66
N ILE A 75 5.95 2.83 11.59
CA ILE A 75 5.48 1.89 10.57
C ILE A 75 4.48 0.93 11.20
N LEU A 76 3.31 0.77 10.59
CA LEU A 76 2.31 -0.21 10.99
C LEU A 76 2.01 -1.16 9.83
N SER A 77 2.44 -2.42 9.97
CA SER A 77 2.21 -3.48 9.00
C SER A 77 1.22 -4.53 9.52
N ARG A 78 0.80 -5.44 8.64
CA ARG A 78 -0.01 -6.60 9.03
C ARG A 78 0.81 -7.67 9.74
N GLY A 79 2.09 -7.81 9.37
CA GLY A 79 2.91 -8.96 9.73
C GLY A 79 2.45 -10.25 9.05
N TYR A 80 2.37 -10.24 7.72
CA TYR A 80 1.95 -11.41 6.95
C TYR A 80 2.88 -12.61 7.21
N GLY A 81 2.32 -13.80 7.37
CA GLY A 81 3.08 -15.05 7.57
C GLY A 81 3.69 -15.24 8.97
N ARG A 82 3.50 -14.28 9.89
CA ARG A 82 4.01 -14.40 11.26
C ARG A 82 3.22 -15.44 12.08
N GLN A 83 3.87 -16.02 13.08
CA GLN A 83 3.29 -16.99 14.01
C GLN A 83 2.57 -16.33 15.19
N THR A 84 2.97 -15.11 15.59
CA THR A 84 2.32 -14.39 16.68
C THR A 84 0.98 -13.79 16.23
N LYS A 85 0.11 -13.50 17.21
CA LYS A 85 -1.20 -12.88 16.98
C LYS A 85 -1.33 -11.60 17.81
N GLY A 86 -2.23 -10.72 17.38
CA GLY A 86 -2.54 -9.48 18.09
C GLY A 86 -1.52 -8.36 17.84
N PRO A 87 -1.79 -7.15 18.34
CA PRO A 87 -0.89 -6.02 18.14
C PRO A 87 0.42 -6.26 18.89
N ARG A 88 1.56 -5.99 18.24
CA ARG A 88 2.90 -6.14 18.82
C ARG A 88 3.83 -5.05 18.29
N LEU A 89 4.67 -4.51 19.16
CA LEU A 89 5.81 -3.67 18.79
C LEU A 89 7.01 -4.57 18.54
N ALA A 90 7.73 -4.29 17.46
CA ALA A 90 8.98 -4.98 17.14
C ALA A 90 10.08 -4.58 18.12
N THR A 91 10.86 -5.57 18.53
CA THR A 91 11.99 -5.45 19.44
C THR A 91 13.20 -6.20 18.87
N LEU A 92 14.37 -6.02 19.48
CA LEU A 92 15.59 -6.76 19.10
C LEU A 92 15.46 -8.29 19.28
N ALA A 93 14.49 -8.76 20.05
CA ALA A 93 14.22 -10.19 20.23
C ALA A 93 13.30 -10.77 19.14
N ASP A 94 12.66 -9.92 18.34
CA ASP A 94 11.75 -10.36 17.29
C ASP A 94 12.51 -10.80 16.02
N SER A 95 11.94 -11.78 15.34
CA SER A 95 12.39 -12.31 14.06
C SER A 95 11.27 -12.27 13.02
N ALA A 96 11.61 -12.58 11.77
CA ALA A 96 10.64 -12.75 10.69
C ALA A 96 9.52 -13.75 11.02
N ALA A 97 9.82 -14.81 11.77
CA ALA A 97 8.79 -15.75 12.22
C ALA A 97 7.79 -15.10 13.19
N THR A 98 8.23 -14.13 14.00
CA THR A 98 7.39 -13.50 15.03
C THR A 98 6.62 -12.28 14.54
N ILE A 99 7.20 -11.46 13.66
CA ILE A 99 6.59 -10.20 13.19
C ILE A 99 6.37 -10.15 11.67
N GLY A 100 6.88 -11.13 10.92
CA GLY A 100 6.81 -11.20 9.46
C GLY A 100 8.09 -10.69 8.79
N ASP A 101 8.33 -11.10 7.55
CA ASP A 101 9.55 -10.76 6.80
C ASP A 101 9.68 -9.24 6.57
N GLU A 102 8.64 -8.60 6.00
CA GLU A 102 8.65 -7.16 5.69
C GLU A 102 8.80 -6.29 6.98
N PRO A 103 8.07 -6.52 8.08
CA PRO A 103 8.25 -5.74 9.31
C PRO A 103 9.61 -5.95 9.97
N CYS A 104 10.16 -7.17 9.91
CA CYS A 104 11.50 -7.45 10.39
C CYS A 104 12.53 -6.65 9.60
N GLN A 105 12.40 -6.59 8.27
CA GLN A 105 13.25 -5.77 7.42
C GLN A 105 13.17 -4.28 7.78
N TYR A 106 11.97 -3.72 7.93
CA TYR A 106 11.82 -2.32 8.34
C TYR A 106 12.44 -2.06 9.72
N PHE A 107 12.23 -2.97 10.67
CA PHE A 107 12.79 -2.82 12.02
C PHE A 107 14.32 -2.80 11.97
N GLN A 108 14.94 -3.74 11.24
CA GLN A 108 16.40 -3.77 11.07
C GLN A 108 16.92 -2.50 10.39
N GLU A 109 16.22 -2.01 9.37
CA GLU A 109 16.60 -0.81 8.64
C GLU A 109 16.52 0.44 9.51
N PHE A 110 15.46 0.62 10.31
CA PHE A 110 15.19 1.90 10.97
C PHE A 110 15.38 1.93 12.50
N ASN A 111 15.68 0.81 13.15
CA ASN A 111 15.86 0.76 14.61
C ASN A 111 16.96 1.73 15.10
N HIS A 112 18.03 1.93 14.33
CA HIS A 112 19.09 2.88 14.66
C HIS A 112 18.62 4.36 14.66
N GLN A 113 17.56 4.66 13.90
CA GLN A 113 16.89 5.97 13.87
C GLN A 113 15.69 6.04 14.83
N ARG A 114 15.47 4.98 15.64
CA ARG A 114 14.38 4.85 16.62
C ARG A 114 12.97 4.96 16.03
N VAL A 115 12.77 4.54 14.78
CA VAL A 115 11.43 4.47 14.17
C VAL A 115 10.70 3.24 14.73
N PRO A 116 9.55 3.40 15.40
CA PRO A 116 8.78 2.27 15.89
C PRO A 116 8.18 1.47 14.74
N VAL A 117 8.25 0.14 14.84
CA VAL A 117 7.58 -0.78 13.90
C VAL A 117 6.57 -1.61 14.68
N ALA A 118 5.30 -1.51 14.29
CA ALA A 118 4.20 -2.26 14.88
C ALA A 118 3.58 -3.21 13.86
N VAL A 119 3.07 -4.34 14.36
CA VAL A 119 2.41 -5.37 13.55
C VAL A 119 1.07 -5.75 14.17
N ALA A 120 -0.01 -5.62 13.39
CA ALA A 120 -1.37 -5.95 13.83
C ALA A 120 -2.28 -6.32 12.67
N GLU A 121 -3.04 -7.42 12.78
CA GLU A 121 -4.08 -7.79 11.81
C GLU A 121 -5.21 -6.76 11.78
N ASN A 122 -5.58 -6.26 12.96
CA ASN A 122 -6.47 -5.12 13.12
C ASN A 122 -5.64 -3.84 13.27
N ARG A 123 -5.68 -2.99 12.24
CA ARG A 123 -4.93 -1.73 12.22
C ARG A 123 -5.33 -0.77 13.34
N GLN A 124 -6.58 -0.79 13.81
CA GLN A 124 -6.98 0.05 14.93
C GLN A 124 -6.22 -0.33 16.21
N LEU A 125 -6.12 -1.63 16.52
CA LEU A 125 -5.37 -2.09 17.68
C LEU A 125 -3.87 -1.78 17.58
N GLY A 126 -3.31 -1.83 16.36
CA GLY A 126 -1.93 -1.42 16.13
C GLY A 126 -1.72 0.09 16.33
N LEU A 127 -2.68 0.91 15.91
CA LEU A 127 -2.69 2.35 16.15
C LEU A 127 -2.81 2.66 17.65
N ASP A 128 -3.72 1.98 18.36
CA ASP A 128 -3.90 2.17 19.80
C ASP A 128 -2.62 1.79 20.57
N LEU A 129 -1.95 0.70 20.18
CA LEU A 129 -0.67 0.28 20.75
C LEU A 129 0.42 1.33 20.54
N LEU A 130 0.54 1.85 19.32
CA LEU A 130 1.49 2.91 18.98
C LEU A 130 1.20 4.19 19.77
N ARG A 131 -0.06 4.61 19.86
CA ARG A 131 -0.46 5.80 20.63
C ARG A 131 -0.09 5.68 22.10
N GLN A 132 -0.25 4.49 22.68
CA GLN A 132 0.04 4.24 24.09
C GLN A 132 1.54 4.29 24.40
N HIS A 133 2.38 3.72 23.53
CA HIS A 133 3.81 3.58 23.78
C HIS A 133 4.64 4.74 23.19
N HIS A 134 4.12 5.39 22.16
CA HIS A 134 4.78 6.44 21.40
C HIS A 134 3.81 7.62 21.13
N PRO A 135 3.34 8.33 22.17
CA PRO A 135 2.45 9.48 22.00
C PRO A 135 3.11 10.65 21.24
N GLU A 136 4.44 10.69 21.16
CA GLU A 136 5.24 11.70 20.46
C GLU A 136 5.18 11.62 18.93
N LEU A 137 4.68 10.51 18.37
CA LEU A 137 4.61 10.31 16.93
C LEU A 137 3.84 11.44 16.25
N THR A 138 4.34 11.89 15.10
CA THR A 138 3.67 12.90 14.29
C THR A 138 2.91 12.30 13.11
N CYS A 139 3.22 11.07 12.71
CA CYS A 139 2.51 10.34 11.65
C CYS A 139 2.74 8.83 11.73
N VAL A 140 1.89 8.05 11.04
CA VAL A 140 2.06 6.59 10.89
C VAL A 140 1.98 6.20 9.42
N VAL A 141 2.99 5.47 8.95
CA VAL A 141 3.02 4.86 7.62
C VAL A 141 2.41 3.46 7.69
N LEU A 142 1.30 3.26 6.97
CA LEU A 142 0.58 2.00 6.93
C LEU A 142 1.06 1.15 5.74
N ASP A 143 1.66 0.01 6.04
CA ASP A 143 2.12 -0.95 5.05
C ASP A 143 0.99 -1.91 4.63
N ASP A 144 0.77 -2.00 3.32
CA ASP A 144 -0.26 -2.80 2.65
C ASP A 144 -1.70 -2.53 3.13
N ALA A 145 -2.01 -1.28 3.45
CA ALA A 145 -3.30 -0.89 4.04
C ALA A 145 -4.37 -0.43 3.04
N TYR A 146 -4.10 -0.49 1.72
CA TYR A 146 -5.01 0.02 0.69
C TYR A 146 -6.43 -0.61 0.72
N GLN A 147 -6.52 -1.85 1.20
CA GLN A 147 -7.77 -2.60 1.33
C GLN A 147 -8.39 -2.51 2.73
N HIS A 148 -7.64 -1.99 3.71
CA HIS A 148 -8.03 -1.91 5.12
C HIS A 148 -8.89 -0.66 5.38
N ARG A 149 -10.13 -0.67 4.86
CA ARG A 149 -11.06 0.47 4.95
C ARG A 149 -11.56 0.83 6.36
N ARG A 150 -11.25 0.03 7.39
CA ARG A 150 -11.59 0.35 8.80
C ARG A 150 -10.80 1.54 9.33
N VAL A 151 -9.64 1.82 8.74
CA VAL A 151 -8.83 2.99 9.06
C VAL A 151 -8.87 3.90 7.85
N ARG A 152 -9.05 5.21 8.09
CA ARG A 152 -9.08 6.22 7.03
C ARG A 152 -7.71 6.91 6.94
N PRO A 153 -6.92 6.63 5.89
CA PRO A 153 -5.67 7.33 5.65
C PRO A 153 -5.92 8.82 5.38
N THR A 154 -4.99 9.66 5.83
CA THR A 154 -4.90 11.07 5.43
C THR A 154 -4.35 11.20 4.02
N LEU A 155 -3.41 10.32 3.65
CA LEU A 155 -2.86 10.19 2.30
C LEU A 155 -2.84 8.72 1.93
N ASN A 156 -3.47 8.35 0.81
CA ASN A 156 -3.53 6.98 0.32
C ASN A 156 -2.78 6.83 -1.01
N ILE A 157 -1.62 6.19 -0.95
CA ILE A 157 -0.68 6.00 -2.06
C ILE A 157 -0.89 4.61 -2.66
N LEU A 158 -1.20 4.58 -3.96
CA LEU A 158 -1.33 3.35 -4.73
C LEU A 158 -0.10 3.11 -5.60
N LEU A 159 0.55 1.96 -5.40
CA LEU A 159 1.64 1.49 -6.24
C LEU A 159 1.12 0.59 -7.36
N THR A 160 1.60 0.82 -8.57
CA THR A 160 1.39 -0.08 -9.70
C THR A 160 2.66 -0.21 -10.54
N GLU A 161 2.94 -1.41 -11.05
CA GLU A 161 4.09 -1.61 -11.95
C GLU A 161 3.75 -1.09 -13.35
N LEU A 162 4.72 -0.44 -14.01
CA LEU A 162 4.53 0.01 -15.39
C LEU A 162 4.29 -1.17 -16.36
N ALA A 163 5.09 -2.23 -16.24
CA ALA A 163 4.99 -3.41 -17.12
C ALA A 163 3.75 -4.27 -16.83
N ARG A 164 3.18 -4.16 -15.62
CA ARG A 164 2.03 -4.94 -15.16
C ARG A 164 1.06 -4.04 -14.40
N PRO A 165 0.40 -3.11 -15.10
CA PRO A 165 -0.45 -2.12 -14.46
C PRO A 165 -1.72 -2.75 -13.91
N PHE A 166 -2.32 -2.19 -12.86
CA PHE A 166 -3.56 -2.74 -12.30
C PHE A 166 -4.70 -2.77 -13.32
N TYR A 167 -4.74 -1.83 -14.26
CA TYR A 167 -5.85 -1.66 -15.20
C TYR A 167 -5.89 -2.70 -16.34
N THR A 168 -4.87 -3.55 -16.49
CA THR A 168 -4.85 -4.64 -17.48
C THR A 168 -5.15 -6.01 -16.90
N ASP A 169 -5.30 -6.12 -15.58
CA ASP A 169 -5.45 -7.42 -14.88
C ASP A 169 -6.88 -7.64 -14.40
N PHE A 170 -7.21 -8.87 -14.01
CA PHE A 170 -8.52 -9.25 -13.52
C PHE A 170 -8.50 -9.49 -12.01
N VAL A 171 -9.67 -9.46 -11.40
CA VAL A 171 -9.85 -9.82 -9.99
C VAL A 171 -9.54 -11.31 -9.81
N LEU A 172 -9.01 -11.68 -8.65
CA LEU A 172 -8.84 -13.08 -8.25
C LEU A 172 -10.18 -13.85 -8.39
N PRO A 173 -10.16 -15.13 -8.81
CA PRO A 173 -8.98 -15.93 -9.15
C PRO A 173 -8.52 -15.87 -10.63
N ALA A 174 -9.24 -15.22 -11.55
CA ALA A 174 -8.86 -15.17 -12.97
C ALA A 174 -7.63 -14.30 -13.23
N GLY A 175 -7.38 -13.32 -12.37
CA GLY A 175 -6.20 -12.47 -12.42
C GLY A 175 -5.54 -12.31 -11.06
N ARG A 176 -4.75 -11.26 -10.90
CA ARG A 176 -4.00 -10.99 -9.65
C ARG A 176 -4.53 -9.81 -8.87
N LEU A 177 -5.63 -9.18 -9.26
CA LEU A 177 -6.18 -8.07 -8.48
C LEU A 177 -6.91 -8.59 -7.25
N ARG A 178 -6.61 -7.98 -6.10
CA ARG A 178 -7.29 -8.24 -4.83
C ARG A 178 -8.64 -7.51 -4.71
N GLU A 179 -8.93 -6.58 -5.62
CA GLU A 179 -10.20 -5.89 -5.77
C GLU A 179 -10.34 -5.30 -7.19
N ALA A 180 -11.51 -4.79 -7.55
CA ALA A 180 -11.75 -4.21 -8.87
C ALA A 180 -10.86 -2.99 -9.17
N ARG A 181 -10.61 -2.73 -10.45
CA ARG A 181 -9.82 -1.58 -10.94
C ARG A 181 -10.36 -0.23 -10.47
N ALA A 182 -11.69 -0.13 -10.31
CA ALA A 182 -12.36 1.04 -9.74
C ALA A 182 -11.89 1.39 -8.32
N GLY A 183 -11.27 0.45 -7.59
CA GLY A 183 -10.64 0.72 -6.31
C GLY A 183 -9.51 1.73 -6.37
N ALA A 184 -8.92 1.98 -7.55
CA ALA A 184 -7.92 3.03 -7.75
C ALA A 184 -8.46 4.45 -7.49
N ALA A 185 -9.77 4.66 -7.60
CA ALA A 185 -10.41 5.94 -7.30
C ALA A 185 -10.30 6.34 -5.82
N ARG A 186 -9.77 5.49 -4.94
CA ARG A 186 -9.51 5.82 -3.53
C ARG A 186 -8.08 6.30 -3.28
N ALA A 187 -7.21 6.29 -4.29
CA ALA A 187 -5.83 6.71 -4.17
C ALA A 187 -5.75 8.22 -4.36
N ASP A 188 -5.13 8.92 -3.42
CA ASP A 188 -4.80 10.34 -3.59
C ASP A 188 -3.64 10.51 -4.56
N VAL A 189 -2.73 9.52 -4.56
CA VAL A 189 -1.55 9.47 -5.41
C VAL A 189 -1.37 8.08 -5.97
N VAL A 190 -1.10 7.98 -7.27
CA VAL A 190 -0.71 6.73 -7.94
C VAL A 190 0.73 6.84 -8.40
N ILE A 191 1.54 5.84 -8.05
CA ILE A 191 2.93 5.72 -8.49
C ILE A 191 3.08 4.61 -9.51
N LEU A 192 3.71 4.94 -10.63
CA LEU A 192 4.25 3.97 -11.55
C LEU A 192 5.64 3.53 -11.07
N THR A 193 5.75 2.26 -10.70
CA THR A 193 6.96 1.61 -10.19
C THR A 193 7.65 0.79 -11.29
N LYS A 194 8.95 0.49 -11.09
CA LYS A 194 9.77 -0.31 -12.02
C LYS A 194 9.82 0.28 -13.43
N CYS A 195 9.82 1.61 -13.53
CA CYS A 195 9.99 2.29 -14.80
C CYS A 195 11.43 2.07 -15.32
N PRO A 196 11.60 1.67 -16.60
CA PRO A 196 12.93 1.51 -17.17
C PRO A 196 13.68 2.86 -17.22
N PRO A 197 15.02 2.83 -17.14
CA PRO A 197 15.82 4.02 -17.44
C PRO A 197 15.53 4.44 -18.90
N GLY A 198 15.30 5.74 -19.13
CA GLY A 198 15.03 6.26 -20.47
C GLY A 198 13.59 6.11 -20.99
N LEU A 199 12.60 5.76 -20.15
CA LEU A 199 11.18 5.78 -20.55
C LEU A 199 10.81 7.12 -21.22
N SER A 200 10.29 7.08 -22.45
CA SER A 200 9.99 8.28 -23.23
C SER A 200 8.89 9.13 -22.58
N ALA A 201 8.88 10.44 -22.84
CA ALA A 201 7.80 11.32 -22.36
C ALA A 201 6.43 10.90 -22.89
N HIS A 202 6.39 10.37 -24.12
CA HIS A 202 5.18 9.82 -24.73
C HIS A 202 4.63 8.62 -23.94
N ASP A 203 5.48 7.65 -23.61
CA ASP A 203 5.05 6.45 -22.87
C ASP A 203 4.64 6.78 -21.43
N GLN A 204 5.28 7.78 -20.83
CA GLN A 204 4.90 8.33 -19.53
C GLN A 204 3.48 8.91 -19.58
N ALA A 205 3.22 9.80 -20.54
CA ALA A 205 1.91 10.40 -20.73
C ALA A 205 0.83 9.36 -21.06
N ALA A 206 1.16 8.35 -21.87
CA ALA A 206 0.25 7.25 -22.19
C ALA A 206 -0.13 6.42 -20.95
N ALA A 207 0.85 6.05 -20.12
CA ALA A 207 0.60 5.31 -18.88
C ALA A 207 -0.21 6.15 -17.88
N GLU A 208 0.13 7.44 -17.73
CA GLU A 208 -0.62 8.36 -16.88
C GLU A 208 -2.08 8.51 -17.35
N ALA A 209 -2.31 8.66 -18.65
CA ALA A 209 -3.66 8.75 -19.21
C ALA A 209 -4.50 7.49 -18.91
N GLN A 210 -3.89 6.30 -18.93
CA GLN A 210 -4.59 5.06 -18.54
C GLN A 210 -4.93 5.04 -17.05
N VAL A 211 -4.02 5.47 -16.18
CA VAL A 211 -4.28 5.57 -14.73
C VAL A 211 -5.39 6.56 -14.44
N ARG A 212 -5.38 7.73 -15.09
CA ARG A 212 -6.38 8.80 -14.90
C ARG A 212 -7.81 8.34 -15.18
N ARG A 213 -8.02 7.37 -16.06
CA ARG A 213 -9.35 6.77 -16.31
C ARG A 213 -9.98 6.11 -15.08
N TYR A 214 -9.18 5.78 -14.08
CA TYR A 214 -9.63 5.13 -12.85
C TYR A 214 -9.47 6.01 -11.60
N ALA A 215 -8.94 7.23 -11.74
CA ALA A 215 -8.77 8.19 -10.65
C ALA A 215 -9.96 9.16 -10.59
N ARG A 216 -10.19 9.83 -9.45
CA ARG A 216 -11.24 10.84 -9.35
C ARG A 216 -10.82 12.14 -10.06
N PRO A 217 -11.78 12.92 -10.61
CA PRO A 217 -11.49 14.26 -11.13
C PRO A 217 -10.86 15.15 -10.05
N GLY A 218 -9.76 15.83 -10.36
CA GLY A 218 -8.99 16.66 -9.41
C GLY A 218 -7.99 15.90 -8.55
N GLN A 219 -7.92 14.58 -8.69
CA GLN A 219 -6.99 13.70 -7.99
C GLN A 219 -5.88 13.31 -8.99
N LEU A 220 -4.69 13.92 -8.89
CA LEU A 220 -3.37 13.31 -9.16
C LEU A 220 -2.27 14.35 -9.41
N SER A 221 -1.18 14.21 -8.65
CA SER A 221 0.17 14.28 -9.22
C SER A 221 0.61 12.83 -9.42
N CYS A 222 0.67 12.36 -10.67
CA CYS A 222 1.28 11.07 -10.98
C CYS A 222 2.79 11.25 -10.75
N PHE A 223 3.38 10.43 -9.90
CA PHE A 223 4.82 10.49 -9.65
C PHE A 223 5.51 9.25 -10.17
N ARG A 224 6.69 9.46 -10.75
CA ARG A 224 7.55 8.39 -11.21
C ARG A 224 8.46 7.96 -10.08
N ALA A 225 8.53 6.66 -9.83
CA ALA A 225 9.56 6.09 -8.97
C ALA A 225 10.52 5.24 -9.80
N MET A 226 11.77 5.70 -9.91
CA MET A 226 12.86 4.83 -10.34
C MET A 226 13.39 4.07 -9.12
N LEU A 227 13.35 2.75 -9.19
CA LEU A 227 13.99 1.88 -8.21
C LEU A 227 15.38 1.55 -8.74
N THR A 228 16.41 2.22 -8.24
CA THR A 228 17.77 1.67 -8.30
C THR A 228 17.98 0.78 -7.08
N PRO A 229 18.88 -0.21 -7.10
CA PRO A 229 19.05 -1.20 -6.02
C PRO A 229 19.32 -0.62 -4.61
N ARG A 230 19.50 0.70 -4.47
CA ARG A 230 19.72 1.40 -3.19
C ARG A 230 18.94 2.71 -3.01
N GLN A 231 18.14 3.16 -3.98
CA GLN A 231 17.40 4.43 -3.87
C GLN A 231 16.05 4.35 -4.60
N CYS A 232 14.97 4.67 -3.90
CA CYS A 232 13.72 5.12 -4.52
C CYS A 232 13.81 6.66 -4.63
N ARG A 233 13.43 7.25 -5.76
CA ARG A 233 13.26 8.71 -5.88
C ARG A 233 11.95 8.99 -6.59
N TRP A 234 11.16 9.87 -5.97
CA TRP A 234 9.95 10.42 -6.57
C TRP A 234 10.35 11.61 -7.44
N LEU A 235 10.13 11.48 -8.74
CA LEU A 235 10.33 12.60 -9.66
C LEU A 235 8.98 13.26 -9.91
N PRO A 236 8.83 14.58 -9.66
CA PRO A 236 7.65 15.31 -10.11
C PRO A 236 7.61 15.31 -11.64
N ASN A 237 6.40 15.17 -12.20
CA ASN A 237 6.16 15.48 -13.60
C ASN A 237 6.17 17.02 -13.73
N TRP A 238 7.13 17.57 -14.48
CA TRP A 238 7.06 18.93 -15.01
C TRP A 238 6.46 18.87 -16.41
#